data_AF-A0A538M350-F1
#
_entry.id   AF-A0A538M350-F1
#
_cell.length_a   1.000
_cell.length_b   1.000
_cell.length_c   1.000
_cell.angle_alpha   90.00
_cell.angle_beta   90.00
_cell.angle_gamma   90.00
#
_symmetry.space_group_name_H-M   'P 1'
#
loop_
_entity.id
_entity.type
_entity.pdbx_description
1 polymer ?
#
loop_
_entity_poly.entity_id
_entity_poly.type
_entity_poly.pdbx_seq_one_letter_code
_entity_poly.pdbx_strand_id
1 'polypeptide(L)'
;MAVTVRLFAGLRERAGWARRELEAATVADVWPALGLGDEPAGLLYAVNREYAERDRELRDGDEVALIPPVSGGAFRVTEEPLSLDAVAAEVADERAGAVTTFTGTVRRSRHELCAVAIHHRVGRLEIGDASVMIAVSAPHRQAALAACKEAIDTLKETVPLWKKEVYEGGEEWIGRGS
;
A
#
# COMPACT_ATOMS: atom_id res chain seq x y z
N MET A 1 -25.26 -8.84 -15.93
CA MET A 1 -24.24 -8.88 -16.98
C MET A 1 -23.15 -9.81 -16.48
N ALA A 2 -22.73 -10.75 -17.31
CA ALA A 2 -21.66 -11.68 -17.00
C ALA A 2 -20.34 -10.91 -16.99
N VAL A 3 -19.77 -10.72 -15.81
CA VAL A 3 -18.47 -10.05 -15.63
C VAL A 3 -17.48 -10.99 -15.00
N THR A 4 -16.20 -10.78 -15.30
CA THR A 4 -15.14 -11.47 -14.58
C THR A 4 -14.62 -10.62 -13.43
N VAL A 5 -14.73 -11.11 -12.20
CA VAL A 5 -14.12 -10.49 -11.03
C VAL A 5 -12.72 -11.03 -10.76
N ARG A 6 -11.80 -10.13 -10.41
CA ARG A 6 -10.45 -10.43 -9.94
C ARG A 6 -10.21 -9.90 -8.54
N LEU A 7 -9.69 -10.78 -7.68
CA LEU A 7 -9.34 -10.47 -6.30
C LEU A 7 -7.83 -10.51 -6.10
N PHE A 8 -7.35 -9.67 -5.19
CA PHE A 8 -5.93 -9.51 -4.89
C PHE A 8 -5.68 -9.56 -3.37
N ALA A 9 -4.45 -9.88 -2.99
CA ALA A 9 -3.98 -9.90 -1.59
C ALA A 9 -4.98 -10.60 -0.65
N GLY A 10 -5.25 -10.02 0.52
CA GLY A 10 -6.14 -10.60 1.54
C GLY A 10 -7.57 -10.90 1.06
N LEU A 11 -8.06 -10.26 -0.01
CA LEU A 11 -9.36 -10.60 -0.59
C LEU A 11 -9.34 -11.97 -1.28
N ARG A 12 -8.24 -12.33 -1.95
CA ARG A 12 -8.06 -13.63 -2.60
C ARG A 12 -8.03 -14.75 -1.56
N GLU A 13 -7.31 -14.55 -0.45
CA GLU A 13 -7.22 -15.51 0.65
C GLU A 13 -8.59 -15.74 1.29
N ARG A 14 -9.30 -14.64 1.60
CA ARG A 14 -10.63 -14.71 2.20
C ARG A 14 -11.65 -15.38 1.28
N ALA A 15 -11.50 -15.24 -0.03
CA ALA A 15 -12.39 -15.85 -1.01
C ALA A 15 -12.01 -17.28 -1.40
N GLY A 16 -10.74 -17.68 -1.25
CA GLY A 16 -10.21 -18.96 -1.72
C GLY A 16 -10.07 -19.05 -3.25
N TRP A 17 -10.20 -17.94 -3.98
CA TRP A 17 -10.07 -17.89 -5.43
C TRP A 17 -9.58 -16.51 -5.92
N ALA A 18 -8.90 -16.48 -7.07
CA ALA A 18 -8.32 -15.25 -7.62
C ALA A 18 -9.16 -14.61 -8.74
N ARG A 19 -9.91 -15.43 -9.49
CA ARG A 19 -10.78 -15.00 -10.59
C ARG A 19 -12.08 -15.81 -10.57
N ARG A 20 -13.22 -15.17 -10.75
CA ARG A 20 -14.54 -15.82 -10.88
C ARG A 20 -15.48 -14.99 -11.73
N GLU A 21 -16.34 -15.66 -12.50
CA GLU A 21 -17.44 -15.01 -13.21
C GLU A 21 -18.65 -14.83 -12.30
N LEU A 22 -19.30 -13.68 -12.39
CA LEU A 22 -20.53 -13.40 -11.68
C LEU A 22 -21.44 -12.46 -12.48
N GLU A 23 -22.70 -12.41 -12.07
CA GLU A 23 -23.67 -11.47 -12.61
C GLU A 23 -23.69 -10.20 -11.76
N ALA A 24 -23.41 -9.06 -12.41
CA ALA A 24 -23.56 -7.73 -11.82
C ALA A 24 -24.09 -6.75 -12.89
N ALA A 25 -24.85 -5.74 -12.47
CA ALA A 25 -25.29 -4.67 -13.37
C ALA A 25 -24.43 -3.42 -13.20
N THR A 26 -23.99 -3.16 -11.98
CA THR A 26 -23.13 -2.02 -11.60
C THR A 26 -21.96 -2.48 -10.74
N VAL A 27 -20.95 -1.63 -10.58
CA VAL A 27 -19.81 -1.89 -9.68
C VAL A 27 -20.29 -2.12 -8.23
N ALA A 28 -21.31 -1.41 -7.76
CA ALA A 28 -21.89 -1.57 -6.43
C ALA A 28 -22.44 -2.99 -6.17
N ASP A 29 -22.90 -3.68 -7.21
CA ASP A 29 -23.46 -5.03 -7.09
C ASP A 29 -22.39 -6.11 -6.90
N VAL A 30 -21.15 -5.80 -7.27
CA VAL A 30 -20.06 -6.79 -7.30
C VAL A 30 -19.76 -7.30 -5.90
N TRP A 31 -19.60 -6.42 -4.90
CA TRP A 31 -19.23 -6.84 -3.55
C TRP A 31 -20.26 -7.72 -2.86
N PRO A 32 -21.56 -7.32 -2.80
CA PRO A 32 -22.60 -8.19 -2.25
C PRO A 32 -22.63 -9.58 -2.91
N ALA A 33 -22.41 -9.64 -4.23
CA ALA A 33 -22.39 -10.90 -4.98
C ALA A 33 -21.24 -11.84 -4.59
N LEU A 34 -20.17 -11.35 -3.95
CA LEU A 34 -19.05 -12.19 -3.50
C LEU A 34 -19.38 -12.99 -2.23
N GLY A 35 -20.33 -12.53 -1.41
CA GLY A 35 -20.68 -13.18 -0.14
C GLY A 35 -19.55 -13.21 0.89
N LEU A 36 -18.63 -12.24 0.87
CA LEU A 36 -17.43 -12.23 1.72
C LEU A 36 -17.59 -11.39 3.01
N GLY A 37 -18.82 -11.10 3.43
CA GLY A 37 -19.14 -10.27 4.58
C GLY A 37 -18.95 -8.78 4.33
N ASP A 38 -18.55 -8.04 5.37
CA ASP A 38 -18.43 -6.58 5.33
C ASP A 38 -17.36 -6.11 4.34
N GLU A 39 -17.70 -5.07 3.58
CA GLU A 39 -16.80 -4.39 2.64
C GLU A 39 -15.69 -3.65 3.39
N PRO A 40 -14.41 -3.96 3.15
CA PRO A 40 -13.30 -3.23 3.74
C PRO A 40 -13.38 -1.75 3.40
N ALA A 41 -13.15 -0.90 4.40
CA ALA A 41 -13.05 0.54 4.18
C ALA A 41 -11.91 0.86 3.20
N GLY A 42 -12.18 1.70 2.20
CA GLY A 42 -11.20 2.12 1.20
C GLY A 42 -10.92 1.09 0.10
N LEU A 43 -11.80 0.09 -0.07
CA LEU A 43 -11.78 -0.79 -1.23
C LEU A 43 -12.03 0.01 -2.52
N LEU A 44 -11.16 -0.17 -3.50
CA LEU A 44 -11.29 0.47 -4.82
C LEU A 44 -11.69 -0.57 -5.87
N TYR A 45 -12.34 -0.09 -6.93
CA TYR A 45 -12.77 -0.91 -8.06
C TYR A 45 -12.14 -0.38 -9.34
N ALA A 46 -11.73 -1.30 -10.21
CA ALA A 46 -11.31 -0.97 -11.56
C ALA A 46 -12.04 -1.85 -12.57
N VAL A 47 -12.62 -1.25 -13.60
CA VAL A 47 -13.27 -1.94 -14.72
C VAL A 47 -12.38 -1.81 -15.94
N ASN A 48 -11.97 -2.92 -16.53
CA ASN A 48 -11.09 -2.98 -17.71
C ASN A 48 -9.82 -2.12 -17.58
N ARG A 49 -9.17 -2.19 -16.41
CA ARG A 49 -7.93 -1.46 -16.05
C ARG A 49 -8.11 0.04 -15.77
N GLU A 50 -9.34 0.52 -15.66
CA GLU A 50 -9.64 1.90 -15.28
C GLU A 50 -10.39 1.95 -13.96
N TYR A 51 -9.98 2.83 -13.04
CA TYR A 51 -10.72 3.02 -11.78
C TYR A 51 -12.18 3.42 -12.07
N ALA A 52 -13.08 2.90 -11.24
CA ALA A 52 -14.50 3.04 -11.43
C ALA A 52 -15.20 3.41 -10.12
N GLU A 53 -16.13 4.34 -10.24
CA GLU A 53 -17.09 4.66 -9.19
C GLU A 53 -18.14 3.55 -9.04
N ARG A 54 -18.80 3.51 -7.88
CA ARG A 54 -19.73 2.42 -7.53
C ARG A 54 -20.98 2.39 -8.42
N ASP A 55 -21.35 3.53 -9.00
CA ASP A 55 -22.49 3.68 -9.90
C ASP A 55 -22.19 3.35 -11.37
N ARG A 56 -20.93 3.03 -11.71
CA ARG A 56 -20.56 2.63 -13.08
C ARG A 56 -21.31 1.36 -13.49
N GLU A 57 -22.04 1.45 -14.60
CA GLU A 57 -22.67 0.31 -15.26
C GLU A 57 -21.61 -0.64 -15.84
N LEU A 58 -21.87 -1.93 -15.70
CA LEU A 58 -21.04 -3.01 -16.22
C LEU A 58 -21.65 -3.58 -17.51
N ARG A 59 -20.80 -4.10 -18.37
CA ARG A 59 -21.16 -4.76 -19.62
C ARG A 59 -20.74 -6.22 -19.60
N ASP A 60 -21.41 -7.02 -20.41
CA ASP A 60 -21.03 -8.42 -20.61
C ASP A 60 -19.57 -8.51 -21.08
N GLY A 61 -18.79 -9.35 -20.39
CA GLY A 61 -17.37 -9.53 -20.64
C GLY A 61 -16.45 -8.54 -19.91
N ASP A 62 -16.97 -7.58 -19.15
CA ASP A 62 -16.13 -6.66 -18.38
C ASP A 62 -15.30 -7.41 -17.31
N GLU A 63 -14.06 -6.98 -17.13
CA GLU A 63 -13.22 -7.40 -16.02
C GLU A 63 -13.28 -6.37 -14.89
N VAL A 64 -13.73 -6.79 -13.71
CA VAL A 64 -13.78 -5.96 -12.49
C VAL A 64 -12.70 -6.42 -11.50
N ALA A 65 -11.71 -5.57 -11.27
CA ALA A 65 -10.67 -5.78 -10.28
C ALA A 65 -11.05 -5.09 -8.96
N LEU A 66 -11.05 -5.84 -7.86
CA LEU A 66 -11.23 -5.31 -6.52
C LEU A 66 -9.86 -5.08 -5.89
N ILE A 67 -9.51 -3.82 -5.76
CA ILE A 67 -8.21 -3.39 -5.27
C ILE A 67 -8.38 -3.10 -3.78
N PRO A 68 -7.97 -4.02 -2.89
CA PRO A 68 -8.01 -3.75 -1.46
C PRO A 68 -7.22 -2.46 -1.19
N PRO A 69 -7.55 -1.73 -0.10
CA PRO A 69 -6.79 -0.54 0.26
C PRO A 69 -5.29 -0.84 0.18
N VAL A 70 -4.60 -0.13 -0.72
CA VAL A 70 -3.17 -0.33 -0.96
C VAL A 70 -2.43 -0.11 0.35
N SER A 71 -1.70 -1.16 0.77
CA SER A 71 -0.81 -1.25 1.94
C SER A 71 -0.96 -0.09 2.91
N GLY A 72 -1.87 -0.24 3.87
CA GLY A 72 -2.04 0.71 4.96
C GLY A 72 -0.70 1.08 5.58
N GLY A 73 -0.52 2.37 5.82
CA GLY A 73 0.50 2.92 6.68
C GLY A 73 -0.19 3.67 7.81
N ALA A 74 0.38 3.60 9.01
CA ALA A 74 -0.03 4.45 10.12
C ALA A 74 0.80 5.73 10.11
N PHE A 75 0.24 6.83 10.63
CA PHE A 75 1.00 8.05 10.91
C PHE A 75 0.82 8.45 12.36
N ARG A 76 1.88 9.03 12.93
CA ARG A 76 1.90 9.63 14.26
C ARG A 76 2.38 11.07 14.11
N VAL A 77 1.70 12.00 14.77
CA VAL A 77 2.15 13.38 14.90
C VAL A 77 2.65 13.57 16.32
N THR A 78 3.83 14.17 16.47
CA THR A 78 4.41 14.51 17.77
C THR A 78 4.98 15.92 17.72
N GLU A 79 4.94 16.60 18.86
CA GLU A 79 5.63 17.88 19.07
C GLU A 79 7.04 17.67 19.65
N GLU A 80 7.34 16.44 20.11
CA GLU A 80 8.67 16.08 20.58
C GLU A 80 9.66 15.95 19.41
N PRO A 81 10.95 16.26 19.62
CA PRO A 81 11.98 16.03 18.61
C PRO A 81 12.01 14.58 18.12
N LEU A 82 12.17 14.39 16.80
CA LEU A 82 12.28 13.06 16.20
C LEU A 82 13.57 12.36 16.68
N SER A 83 13.42 11.15 17.21
CA SER A 83 14.54 10.26 17.54
C SER A 83 14.78 9.28 16.40
N LEU A 84 15.96 9.33 15.79
CA LEU A 84 16.35 8.42 14.70
C LEU A 84 16.40 6.95 15.18
N ASP A 85 16.84 6.72 16.42
CA ASP A 85 16.91 5.37 16.99
C ASP A 85 15.50 4.79 17.19
N ALA A 86 14.56 5.62 17.64
CA ALA A 86 13.17 5.20 17.78
C ALA A 86 12.55 4.86 16.42
N VAL A 87 12.82 5.67 15.39
CA VAL A 87 12.32 5.42 14.03
C VAL A 87 12.95 4.16 13.42
N ALA A 88 14.23 3.91 13.65
CA ALA A 88 14.89 2.69 13.22
C ALA A 88 14.32 1.45 13.94
N ALA A 89 14.02 1.57 15.24
CA ALA A 89 13.44 0.49 16.03
C ALA A 89 12.05 0.05 15.54
N GLU A 90 11.23 0.96 15.00
CA GLU A 90 9.90 0.64 14.45
C GLU A 90 9.95 -0.34 13.27
N VAL A 91 11.07 -0.42 12.55
CA VAL A 91 11.27 -1.39 11.45
C VAL A 91 12.25 -2.49 11.81
N ALA A 92 12.89 -2.45 12.98
CA ALA A 92 13.87 -3.44 13.40
C ALA A 92 13.20 -4.78 13.74
N ASP A 93 13.80 -5.89 13.29
CA ASP A 93 13.31 -7.24 13.54
C ASP A 93 14.45 -8.23 13.37
N GLU A 94 14.50 -9.28 14.20
CA GLU A 94 15.55 -10.31 14.12
C GLU A 94 15.52 -11.11 12.82
N ARG A 95 14.37 -11.13 12.15
CA ARG A 95 14.16 -11.75 10.82
C ARG A 95 14.60 -10.82 9.69
N ALA A 96 14.93 -9.56 10.00
CA ALA A 96 15.50 -8.63 9.05
C ALA A 96 16.93 -9.07 8.69
N GLY A 97 17.25 -9.06 7.39
CA GLY A 97 18.65 -9.17 6.96
C GLY A 97 19.41 -7.88 7.23
N ALA A 98 18.74 -6.74 7.04
CA ALA A 98 19.26 -5.40 7.32
C ALA A 98 18.12 -4.37 7.39
N VAL A 99 18.41 -3.21 7.98
CA VAL A 99 17.62 -1.98 7.84
C VAL A 99 18.43 -0.96 7.05
N THR A 100 17.93 -0.55 5.90
CA THR A 100 18.53 0.52 5.08
C THR A 100 18.03 1.85 5.61
N THR A 101 18.96 2.74 5.99
CA THR A 101 18.64 4.04 6.57
C THR A 101 19.13 5.17 5.67
N PHE A 102 18.22 6.09 5.34
CA PHE A 102 18.52 7.36 4.70
C PHE A 102 18.19 8.48 5.68
N THR A 103 19.21 9.18 6.15
CA THR A 103 19.06 10.33 7.05
C THR A 103 19.60 11.57 6.35
N GLY A 104 18.85 12.66 6.38
CA GLY A 104 19.33 13.90 5.79
C GLY A 104 18.41 15.09 5.99
N THR A 105 18.71 16.16 5.27
CA THR A 105 17.91 17.40 5.19
C THR A 105 17.28 17.55 3.81
N VAL A 106 17.03 16.43 3.12
CA VAL A 106 16.56 16.39 1.74
C VAL A 106 15.30 17.26 1.62
N ARG A 107 15.23 18.10 0.57
CA ARG A 107 14.07 18.97 0.26
C ARG A 107 13.85 20.14 1.23
N ARG A 108 14.85 20.51 2.05
CA ARG A 108 14.80 21.69 2.94
C ARG A 108 14.32 22.97 2.25
N SER A 109 14.69 23.20 0.99
CA SER A 109 14.28 24.38 0.23
C SER A 109 12.88 24.29 -0.39
N ARG A 110 12.29 23.09 -0.50
CA ARG A 110 10.96 22.89 -1.09
C ARG A 110 9.83 22.89 -0.06
N HIS A 111 10.11 22.42 1.16
CA HIS A 111 9.10 22.31 2.23
C HIS A 111 9.58 22.87 3.58
N GLU A 112 10.69 23.61 3.62
CA GLU A 112 11.22 24.20 4.87
C GLU A 112 11.43 23.17 6.00
N LEU A 113 11.86 21.96 5.65
CA LEU A 113 12.01 20.86 6.60
C LEU A 113 13.11 21.14 7.64
N CYS A 114 12.88 20.65 8.84
CA CYS A 114 13.88 20.59 9.89
C CYS A 114 14.71 19.29 9.76
N ALA A 115 14.06 18.13 9.58
CA ALA A 115 14.72 16.84 9.40
C ALA A 115 13.85 15.82 8.62
N VAL A 116 14.50 14.84 7.98
CA VAL A 116 13.86 13.65 7.41
C VAL A 116 14.69 12.39 7.67
N ALA A 117 14.02 11.29 7.98
CA ALA A 117 14.59 9.97 8.10
C ALA A 117 13.69 8.95 7.39
N ILE A 118 14.30 8.05 6.63
CA ILE A 118 13.62 6.96 5.94
C ILE A 118 14.35 5.66 6.26
N HIS A 119 13.64 4.72 6.87
CA HIS A 119 14.17 3.41 7.21
C HIS A 119 13.36 2.36 6.46
N HIS A 120 14.03 1.50 5.70
CA HIS A 120 13.38 0.40 4.98
C HIS A 120 14.03 -0.92 5.40
N ARG A 121 13.24 -1.84 5.93
CA ARG A 121 13.68 -3.19 6.27
C ARG A 121 13.76 -4.05 5.01
N VAL A 122 14.78 -4.89 4.92
CA VAL A 122 14.87 -5.96 3.90
C VAL A 122 14.90 -7.33 4.58
N GLY A 123 14.45 -8.35 3.85
CA GLY A 123 14.32 -9.71 4.36
C GLY A 123 12.86 -10.11 4.55
N ARG A 124 12.61 -11.05 5.45
CA ARG A 124 11.28 -11.62 5.66
C ARG A 124 10.38 -10.64 6.42
N LEU A 125 9.16 -10.49 5.93
CA LEU A 125 8.09 -9.74 6.57
C LEU A 125 6.92 -10.69 6.82
N GLU A 126 6.36 -10.67 8.03
CA GLU A 126 5.07 -11.29 8.29
C GLU A 126 3.95 -10.26 8.10
N ILE A 127 2.71 -10.76 8.05
CA ILE A 127 1.53 -9.90 7.94
C ILE A 127 1.47 -8.99 9.17
N GLY A 128 1.35 -7.68 8.93
CA GLY A 128 1.28 -6.65 9.97
C GLY A 128 2.62 -5.97 10.28
N ASP A 129 3.74 -6.49 9.78
CA ASP A 129 5.05 -5.87 9.98
C ASP A 129 5.20 -4.57 9.18
N ALA A 130 5.89 -3.59 9.78
CA ALA A 130 6.33 -2.39 9.07
C ALA A 130 7.55 -2.70 8.18
N SER A 131 7.39 -2.51 6.86
CA SER A 131 8.50 -2.62 5.90
C SER A 131 9.30 -1.33 5.74
N VAL A 132 8.64 -0.19 5.95
CA VAL A 132 9.21 1.15 5.79
C VAL A 132 8.65 2.09 6.84
N MET A 133 9.51 2.95 7.39
CA MET A 133 9.14 4.02 8.30
C MET A 133 9.77 5.33 7.80
N ILE A 134 8.95 6.38 7.73
CA ILE A 134 9.36 7.72 7.30
C ILE A 134 9.01 8.70 8.41
N ALA A 135 10.00 9.44 8.88
CA ALA A 135 9.83 10.51 9.85
C ALA A 135 10.25 11.84 9.24
N VAL A 136 9.41 12.85 9.36
CA VAL A 136 9.64 14.21 8.84
C VAL A 136 9.28 15.23 9.91
N SER A 137 10.08 16.28 10.03
CA SER A 137 9.78 17.42 10.90
C SER A 137 9.83 18.73 10.11
N ALA A 138 8.88 19.62 10.39
CA ALA A 138 8.77 20.94 9.78
C ALA A 138 8.09 21.92 10.74
N PRO A 139 8.31 23.24 10.62
CA PRO A 139 7.61 24.24 11.43
C PRO A 139 6.10 24.26 11.22
N HIS A 140 5.63 23.83 10.04
CA HIS A 140 4.22 23.84 9.66
C HIS A 140 3.75 22.45 9.26
N ARG A 141 2.63 22.00 9.84
CA ARG A 141 2.05 20.66 9.59
C ARG A 141 1.81 20.36 8.12
N GLN A 142 1.39 21.35 7.32
CA GLN A 142 1.13 21.18 5.90
C GLN A 142 2.41 20.77 5.14
N ALA A 143 3.53 21.38 5.48
CA ALA A 143 4.82 21.05 4.90
C ALA A 143 5.30 19.66 5.30
N ALA A 144 5.14 19.28 6.59
CA ALA A 144 5.49 17.94 7.06
C ALA A 144 4.68 16.85 6.32
N LEU A 145 3.36 17.02 6.22
CA LEU A 145 2.49 16.06 5.55
C LEU A 145 2.81 15.94 4.04
N ALA A 146 3.02 17.07 3.37
CA ALA A 146 3.39 17.09 1.95
C ALA A 146 4.74 16.38 1.71
N ALA A 147 5.73 16.64 2.56
CA ALA A 147 7.04 16.01 2.46
C ALA A 147 7.01 14.51 2.76
N CYS A 148 6.21 14.06 3.73
CA CYS A 148 6.05 12.63 4.03
C CYS A 148 5.49 11.88 2.82
N LYS A 149 4.45 12.44 2.20
CA LYS A 149 3.86 11.89 0.97
C LYS A 149 4.89 11.84 -0.17
N GLU A 150 5.59 12.95 -0.41
CA GLU A 150 6.58 13.00 -1.48
C GLU A 150 7.73 12.02 -1.23
N ALA A 151 8.13 11.81 0.02
CA ALA A 151 9.19 10.87 0.38
C ALA A 151 8.82 9.42 0.06
N ILE A 152 7.61 8.96 0.43
CA ILE A 152 7.17 7.58 0.11
C ILE A 152 6.99 7.39 -1.39
N ASP A 153 6.45 8.38 -2.10
CA ASP A 153 6.26 8.31 -3.54
C ASP A 153 7.62 8.23 -4.26
N THR A 154 8.58 9.09 -3.87
CA THR A 154 9.95 9.07 -4.42
C THR A 154 10.66 7.76 -4.13
N LEU A 155 10.53 7.22 -2.91
CA LEU A 155 11.15 5.95 -2.54
C LEU A 155 10.68 4.83 -3.46
N LYS A 156 9.37 4.75 -3.73
CA LYS A 156 8.76 3.75 -4.61
C LYS A 156 9.18 3.93 -6.08
N GLU A 157 9.53 5.14 -6.49
CA GLU A 157 9.94 5.45 -7.87
C GLU A 157 11.44 5.23 -8.13
N THR A 158 12.28 5.41 -7.11
CA THR A 158 13.74 5.57 -7.31
C THR A 158 14.60 4.55 -6.58
N VAL A 159 14.07 3.88 -5.57
CA VAL A 159 14.81 2.87 -4.82
C VAL A 159 14.45 1.50 -5.38
N PRO A 160 15.42 0.71 -5.86
CA PRO A 160 15.16 -0.61 -6.46
C PRO A 160 14.80 -1.64 -5.39
N LEU A 161 13.54 -1.61 -4.95
CA LEU A 161 12.98 -2.49 -3.94
C LEU A 161 11.97 -3.44 -4.60
N TRP A 162 12.18 -4.74 -4.41
CA TRP A 162 11.28 -5.78 -4.90
C TRP A 162 10.67 -6.54 -3.73
N LYS A 163 9.38 -6.85 -3.82
CA LYS A 163 8.67 -7.67 -2.83
C LYS A 163 8.45 -9.06 -3.40
N LYS A 164 8.95 -10.08 -2.73
CA LYS A 164 8.57 -11.46 -3.02
C LYS A 164 7.39 -11.83 -2.12
N GLU A 165 6.24 -12.08 -2.71
CA GLU A 165 5.09 -12.61 -1.97
C GLU A 165 5.12 -14.14 -2.02
N VAL A 166 4.98 -14.76 -0.85
CA VAL A 166 5.01 -16.21 -0.67
C VAL A 166 3.63 -16.64 -0.17
N TYR A 167 3.06 -17.63 -0.84
CA TYR A 167 1.75 -18.19 -0.54
C TYR A 167 1.83 -19.71 -0.46
N GLU A 168 0.79 -20.35 0.08
CA GLU A 168 0.72 -21.81 0.26
C GLU A 168 0.96 -22.60 -1.04
N GLY A 169 0.61 -22.01 -2.20
CA GLY A 169 0.74 -22.62 -3.53
C GLY A 169 1.89 -22.11 -4.40
N GLY A 170 2.77 -21.23 -3.89
CA GLY A 170 3.89 -20.70 -4.68
C GLY A 170 4.37 -19.32 -4.25
N GLU A 171 5.32 -18.77 -5.02
CA GLU A 171 5.96 -17.49 -4.74
C GLU A 171 6.03 -16.63 -6.01
N GLU A 172 5.83 -15.33 -5.87
CA GLU A 172 5.83 -14.37 -6.98
C GLU A 172 6.59 -13.11 -6.59
N TRP A 173 7.44 -12.62 -7.50
CA TRP A 173 8.09 -11.32 -7.35
C TRP A 173 7.18 -10.23 -7.88
N ILE A 174 6.84 -9.26 -7.03
CA ILE A 174 5.99 -8.12 -7.33
C ILE A 174 6.84 -6.84 -7.25
N GLY A 175 6.64 -5.99 -8.25
CA GLY A 175 7.29 -4.68 -8.36
C GLY A 175 7.74 -4.42 -9.80
N ARG A 176 7.74 -3.15 -10.19
CA ARG A 176 8.60 -2.72 -11.30
C ARG A 176 9.95 -2.46 -10.66
N GLY A 177 11.00 -3.17 -11.08
CA GLY A 177 12.33 -2.58 -10.95
C GLY A 177 12.27 -1.24 -11.68
N SER A 178 12.40 -0.15 -10.93
CA SER A 178 12.93 1.09 -11.48
C SER A 178 14.43 0.89 -11.70
#